data_AF-A0A7X6NDK7-F1
#
_entry.id   AF-A0A7X6NDK7-F1
#
_cell.length_a   1.000
_cell.length_b   1.000
_cell.length_c   1.000
_cell.angle_alpha   90.00
_cell.angle_beta   90.00
_cell.angle_gamma   90.00
#
_symmetry.space_group_name_H-M   'P 1'
#
loop_
_entity.id
_entity.type
_entity.pdbx_description
1 polymer ?
#
loop_
_entity_poly.entity_id
_entity_poly.type
_entity_poly.pdbx_seq_one_letter_code
_entity_poly.pdbx_strand_id
1 'polypeptide(L)'
;VFDKEKNRSQIDDIIEEIQKIQKQGGRILINTLTKKTAEELTDYLKGLDIKANYMHSDTKTIERTEILTNFRRGIFDVLIGVNLLREGLDLPEVEIVAILDADREGFLRNETSLIQLMGRAARNVKGKIILYADNITPSIKKAISEANRRRQIQLKYNQKNDITPQSIKKEIVDLIEKEELK
;
A
#
# COMPACT_ATOMS: atom_id res chain seq x y z
N VAL A 1 18.56 3.24 4.54
CA VAL A 1 17.65 2.23 3.97
C VAL A 1 18.37 1.44 2.85
N PHE A 2 19.70 1.40 2.93
CA PHE A 2 20.58 0.59 2.10
C PHE A 2 21.44 -0.20 3.07
N ASP A 3 21.37 -1.52 2.98
CA ASP A 3 22.19 -2.44 3.75
C ASP A 3 23.56 -2.54 3.07
N LYS A 4 24.56 -1.86 3.66
CA LYS A 4 25.93 -1.84 3.13
C LYS A 4 26.60 -3.20 3.18
N GLU A 5 26.28 -4.03 4.17
CA GLU A 5 26.89 -5.35 4.34
C GLU A 5 26.39 -6.31 3.26
N LYS A 6 25.11 -6.19 2.90
CA LYS A 6 24.48 -7.02 1.86
C LYS A 6 24.46 -6.36 0.48
N ASN A 7 24.99 -5.14 0.36
CA ASN A 7 24.90 -4.30 -0.83
C ASN A 7 23.46 -4.27 -1.41
N ARG A 8 22.47 -4.13 -0.54
CA ARG A 8 21.04 -4.31 -0.86
C ARG A 8 20.24 -3.07 -0.48
N SER A 9 19.46 -2.55 -1.41
CA SER A 9 18.57 -1.40 -1.20
C SER A 9 17.15 -1.83 -0.79
N GLN A 10 16.38 -0.88 -0.26
CA GLN A 10 14.92 -1.06 -0.15
C GLN A 10 14.26 -1.40 -1.49
N ILE A 11 14.76 -0.85 -2.60
CA ILE A 11 14.15 -1.07 -3.90
C ILE A 11 14.32 -2.53 -4.32
N ASP A 12 15.47 -3.13 -4.06
CA ASP A 12 15.71 -4.56 -4.32
C ASP A 12 14.76 -5.44 -3.49
N ASP A 13 14.56 -5.09 -2.21
CA ASP A 13 13.61 -5.80 -1.34
C ASP A 13 12.16 -5.67 -1.83
N ILE A 14 11.76 -4.48 -2.25
CA ILE A 14 10.43 -4.23 -2.83
C ILE A 14 10.22 -5.07 -4.09
N ILE A 15 11.20 -5.14 -4.98
CA ILE A 15 11.12 -5.92 -6.22
C ILE A 15 10.90 -7.41 -5.90
N GLU A 16 11.63 -7.95 -4.94
CA GLU A 16 11.43 -9.34 -4.51
C GLU A 16 10.03 -9.55 -3.93
N GLU A 17 9.53 -8.63 -3.11
CA GLU A 17 8.18 -8.70 -2.56
C GLU A 17 7.10 -8.59 -3.65
N ILE A 18 7.29 -7.72 -4.66
CA ILE A 18 6.42 -7.62 -5.84
C ILE A 18 6.35 -8.98 -6.56
N GLN A 19 7.51 -9.57 -6.87
CA GLN A 19 7.57 -10.85 -7.58
C GLN A 19 6.89 -11.99 -6.81
N LYS A 20 6.98 -11.98 -5.47
CA LYS A 20 6.29 -12.97 -4.61
C LYS A 20 4.77 -12.82 -4.69
N ILE A 21 4.25 -11.60 -4.66
CA ILE A 21 2.78 -11.37 -4.68
C ILE A 21 2.18 -11.52 -6.06
N GLN A 22 2.91 -11.19 -7.13
CA GLN A 22 2.41 -11.28 -8.51
C GLN A 22 2.04 -12.72 -8.87
N LYS A 23 2.83 -13.70 -8.39
CA LYS A 23 2.53 -15.13 -8.53
C LYS A 23 1.21 -15.56 -7.86
N GLN A 24 0.70 -14.76 -6.92
CA GLN A 24 -0.52 -15.03 -6.17
C GLN A 24 -1.70 -14.14 -6.60
N GLY A 25 -1.50 -13.27 -7.60
CA GLY A 25 -2.52 -12.29 -8.02
C GLY A 25 -2.78 -11.18 -6.99
N GLY A 26 -1.87 -10.99 -6.03
CA GLY A 26 -1.98 -9.93 -5.03
C GLY A 26 -1.67 -8.54 -5.60
N ARG A 27 -1.93 -7.50 -4.81
CA ARG A 27 -1.55 -6.11 -5.13
C ARG A 27 -0.62 -5.53 -4.08
N ILE A 28 0.29 -4.66 -4.50
CA ILE A 28 1.15 -3.88 -3.59
C ILE A 28 0.83 -2.40 -3.71
N LEU A 29 0.83 -1.73 -2.56
CA LEU A 29 0.71 -0.29 -2.46
C LEU A 29 2.02 0.25 -1.88
N ILE A 30 2.70 1.11 -2.64
CA ILE A 30 3.96 1.73 -2.24
C ILE A 30 3.70 3.19 -1.92
N ASN A 31 4.10 3.63 -0.73
CA ASN A 31 4.01 5.02 -0.33
C ASN A 31 5.37 5.71 -0.35
N THR A 32 5.48 6.80 -1.11
CA THR A 32 6.69 7.64 -1.21
C THR A 32 6.43 9.01 -0.58
N LEU A 33 7.46 9.86 -0.47
CA LEU A 33 7.34 11.21 0.08
C LEU A 33 7.07 12.28 -0.98
N THR A 34 7.49 12.06 -2.23
CA THR A 34 7.41 13.07 -3.30
C THR A 34 6.82 12.48 -4.58
N LYS A 35 6.19 13.36 -5.39
CA LYS A 35 5.64 13.00 -6.71
C LYS A 35 6.74 12.48 -7.63
N LYS A 36 7.86 13.21 -7.67
CA LYS A 36 9.05 12.84 -8.44
C LYS A 36 9.54 11.42 -8.11
N THR A 37 9.66 11.07 -6.83
CA THR A 37 10.04 9.70 -6.44
C THR A 37 9.01 8.66 -6.85
N ALA A 38 7.72 8.99 -6.83
CA ALA A 38 6.67 8.08 -7.29
C ALA A 38 6.76 7.83 -8.81
N GLU A 39 6.99 8.88 -9.59
CA GLU A 39 7.19 8.83 -11.05
C GLU A 39 8.46 8.04 -11.40
N GLU A 40 9.60 8.41 -10.82
CA GLU A 40 10.89 7.74 -11.05
C GLU A 40 10.83 6.25 -10.69
N LEU A 41 10.20 5.90 -9.57
CA LEU A 41 10.03 4.50 -9.18
C LEU A 41 9.10 3.76 -10.14
N THR A 42 8.05 4.41 -10.65
CA THR A 42 7.16 3.78 -11.63
C THR A 42 7.90 3.47 -12.92
N ASP A 43 8.67 4.42 -13.44
CA ASP A 43 9.42 4.24 -14.68
C ASP A 43 10.52 3.18 -14.51
N TYR A 44 11.19 3.17 -13.36
CA TYR A 44 12.17 2.15 -13.02
C TYR A 44 11.54 0.75 -13.00
N LEU A 45 10.40 0.56 -12.32
CA LEU A 45 9.71 -0.73 -12.27
C LEU A 45 9.22 -1.16 -13.65
N LYS A 46 8.70 -0.23 -14.48
CA LYS A 46 8.31 -0.52 -15.87
C LYS A 46 9.50 -0.96 -16.72
N GLY A 47 10.68 -0.37 -16.52
CA GLY A 47 11.92 -0.80 -17.17
C GLY A 47 12.35 -2.24 -16.83
N LEU A 48 11.84 -2.78 -15.71
CA LEU A 48 12.00 -4.17 -15.28
C LEU A 48 10.81 -5.07 -15.65
N ASP A 49 9.93 -4.59 -16.54
CA ASP A 49 8.72 -5.28 -16.99
C ASP A 49 7.69 -5.54 -15.87
N ILE A 50 7.76 -4.75 -14.79
CA ILE A 50 6.78 -4.76 -13.70
C ILE A 50 5.67 -3.76 -14.03
N LYS A 51 4.43 -4.26 -14.07
CA LYS A 51 3.25 -3.43 -14.31
C LYS A 51 2.96 -2.56 -13.09
N ALA A 52 3.40 -1.30 -13.17
CA ALA A 52 3.24 -0.30 -12.13
C ALA A 52 2.55 0.96 -12.66
N ASN A 53 1.84 1.65 -11.76
CA ASN A 53 1.29 2.97 -12.00
C ASN A 53 1.42 3.84 -10.75
N TYR A 54 1.33 5.16 -10.89
CA TYR A 54 1.39 6.09 -9.77
C TYR A 54 0.17 6.99 -9.66
N MET A 55 -0.03 7.55 -8.47
CA MET A 55 -1.08 8.52 -8.20
C MET A 55 -0.63 9.56 -7.16
N HIS A 56 -1.03 10.81 -7.37
CA HIS A 56 -0.74 11.91 -6.44
C HIS A 56 -1.92 12.88 -6.31
N SER A 57 -1.73 13.95 -5.52
CA SER A 57 -2.78 14.94 -5.24
C SER A 57 -3.37 15.61 -6.48
N ASP A 58 -2.57 15.80 -7.53
CA ASP A 58 -3.01 16.54 -8.72
C ASP A 58 -3.62 15.62 -9.79
N THR A 59 -3.68 14.30 -9.54
CA THR A 59 -4.33 13.34 -10.45
C THR A 59 -5.82 13.67 -10.49
N LYS A 60 -6.35 13.93 -11.70
CA LYS A 60 -7.74 14.34 -11.89
C LYS A 60 -8.68 13.23 -11.40
N THR A 61 -9.89 13.59 -10.94
CA THR A 61 -10.85 12.65 -10.36
C THR A 61 -11.19 11.48 -11.28
N ILE A 62 -11.37 11.74 -12.58
CA ILE A 62 -11.70 10.71 -13.58
C ILE A 62 -10.51 9.74 -13.75
N GLU A 63 -9.32 10.27 -14.01
CA GLU A 63 -8.09 9.51 -14.16
C GLU A 63 -7.78 8.66 -12.91
N ARG A 64 -7.93 9.25 -11.72
CA ARG A 64 -7.81 8.55 -10.43
C ARG A 64 -8.74 7.35 -10.34
N THR A 65 -9.99 7.53 -10.76
CA THR A 65 -11.00 6.47 -10.74
C THR A 65 -10.60 5.33 -11.68
N GLU A 66 -10.12 5.67 -12.86
CA GLU A 66 -9.64 4.70 -13.84
C GLU A 66 -8.41 3.94 -13.33
N ILE A 67 -7.41 4.64 -12.77
CA ILE A 67 -6.21 4.03 -12.18
C ILE A 67 -6.60 3.03 -11.09
N LEU A 68 -7.48 3.42 -10.16
CA LEU A 68 -7.93 2.53 -9.09
C LEU A 68 -8.73 1.33 -9.61
N THR A 69 -9.57 1.54 -10.62
CA THR A 69 -10.35 0.46 -11.24
C THR A 69 -9.42 -0.55 -11.92
N ASN A 70 -8.47 -0.07 -12.70
CA ASN A 70 -7.47 -0.88 -13.39
C ASN A 70 -6.54 -1.62 -12.40
N PHE A 71 -6.19 -0.99 -11.27
CA PHE A 71 -5.45 -1.63 -10.19
C PHE A 71 -6.21 -2.82 -9.59
N ARG A 72 -7.49 -2.61 -9.24
CA ARG A 72 -8.35 -3.67 -8.69
C ARG A 72 -8.57 -4.80 -9.70
N ARG A 73 -8.70 -4.47 -10.99
CA ARG A 73 -8.82 -5.45 -12.09
C ARG A 73 -7.55 -6.25 -12.36
N GLY A 74 -6.40 -5.79 -11.89
CA GLY A 74 -5.12 -6.44 -12.19
C GLY A 74 -4.55 -6.13 -13.56
N ILE A 75 -4.93 -4.99 -14.14
CA ILE A 75 -4.23 -4.46 -15.30
C ILE A 75 -2.76 -4.16 -14.93
N PHE A 76 -2.55 -3.74 -13.68
CA PHE A 76 -1.23 -3.59 -13.06
C PHE A 76 -1.29 -3.99 -11.58
N ASP A 77 -0.13 -4.36 -11.02
CA ASP A 77 -0.05 -4.98 -9.67
C ASP A 77 0.51 -4.04 -8.61
N VAL A 78 1.15 -2.95 -9.03
CA VAL A 78 1.86 -2.00 -8.17
C VAL A 78 1.26 -0.60 -8.31
N LEU A 79 0.71 -0.07 -7.22
CA LEU A 79 0.27 1.33 -7.15
C LEU A 79 1.21 2.12 -6.23
N ILE A 80 1.85 3.14 -6.78
CA ILE A 80 2.76 4.03 -6.04
C ILE A 80 2.06 5.35 -5.76
N GLY A 81 2.13 5.89 -4.54
CA GLY A 81 1.55 7.20 -4.29
C GLY A 81 2.11 7.93 -3.09
N VAL A 82 1.88 9.24 -3.06
CA VAL A 82 2.45 10.13 -2.04
C VAL A 82 1.53 10.26 -0.84
N ASN A 83 0.25 10.61 -1.08
CA ASN A 83 -0.73 10.83 -0.02
C ASN A 83 -2.01 10.03 -0.28
N LEU A 84 -1.87 8.71 -0.19
CA LEU A 84 -2.96 7.74 -0.36
C LEU A 84 -3.92 7.73 0.84
N LEU A 85 -3.76 8.66 1.80
CA LEU A 85 -4.53 8.76 3.03
C LEU A 85 -5.89 9.42 2.83
N ARG A 86 -6.02 10.36 1.89
CA ARG A 86 -7.23 11.18 1.74
C ARG A 86 -8.41 10.48 1.06
N GLU A 87 -8.17 9.33 0.47
CA GLU A 87 -8.95 8.93 -0.71
C GLU A 87 -10.04 7.90 -0.42
N GLY A 88 -10.24 7.52 0.86
CA GLY A 88 -11.23 6.50 1.21
C GLY A 88 -10.98 5.15 0.53
N LEU A 89 -9.73 4.88 0.11
CA LEU A 89 -9.39 3.69 -0.68
C LEU A 89 -9.82 2.41 0.05
N ASP A 90 -10.60 1.63 -0.68
CA ASP A 90 -11.06 0.31 -0.28
C ASP A 90 -10.63 -0.71 -1.31
N LEU A 91 -9.47 -1.32 -1.03
CA LEU A 91 -8.72 -2.18 -1.93
C LEU A 91 -8.46 -3.52 -1.22
N PRO A 92 -9.46 -4.42 -1.11
CA PRO A 92 -9.28 -5.73 -0.48
C PRO A 92 -8.23 -6.60 -1.19
N GLU A 93 -7.90 -6.28 -2.44
CA GLU A 93 -6.88 -6.96 -3.24
C GLU A 93 -5.44 -6.65 -2.79
N VAL A 94 -5.23 -5.61 -1.97
CA VAL A 94 -3.91 -5.21 -1.46
C VAL A 94 -3.45 -6.17 -0.37
N GLU A 95 -2.37 -6.89 -0.65
CA GLU A 95 -1.71 -7.79 0.30
C GLU A 95 -0.52 -7.11 1.00
N ILE A 96 0.18 -6.20 0.33
CA ILE A 96 1.35 -5.52 0.89
C ILE A 96 1.18 -4.00 0.82
N VAL A 97 1.48 -3.33 1.93
CA VAL A 97 1.71 -1.88 1.98
C VAL A 97 3.16 -1.62 2.35
N ALA A 98 3.93 -1.05 1.42
CA ALA A 98 5.31 -0.65 1.62
C ALA A 98 5.40 0.87 1.82
N ILE A 99 6.03 1.33 2.90
CA ILE A 99 6.21 2.75 3.20
C ILE A 99 7.70 3.07 3.12
N LEU A 100 8.10 3.82 2.09
CA LEU A 100 9.48 4.26 1.90
C LEU A 100 9.79 5.44 2.81
N ASP A 101 11.05 5.53 3.22
CA ASP A 101 11.55 6.62 4.05
C ASP A 101 10.65 6.85 5.29
N ALA A 102 10.29 5.75 5.96
CA ALA A 102 9.32 5.73 7.04
C ALA A 102 9.78 6.54 8.27
N ASP A 103 11.09 6.75 8.41
CA ASP A 103 11.74 7.50 9.48
C ASP A 103 11.95 8.99 9.19
N ARG A 104 11.57 9.47 8.00
CA ARG A 104 11.57 10.90 7.68
C ARG A 104 10.37 11.58 8.31
N GLU A 105 10.52 12.01 9.56
CA GLU A 105 9.44 12.65 10.30
C GLU A 105 8.88 13.88 9.58
N GLY A 106 7.57 14.09 9.77
CA GLY A 106 6.81 15.15 9.10
C GLY A 106 5.34 14.78 8.99
N PHE A 107 4.58 15.58 8.26
CA PHE A 107 3.14 15.37 8.11
C PHE A 107 2.77 13.98 7.58
N LEU A 108 3.53 13.45 6.61
CA LEU A 108 3.27 12.14 5.99
C LEU A 108 3.79 10.95 6.81
N ARG A 109 4.56 11.18 7.88
CA ARG A 109 5.23 10.13 8.69
C ARG A 109 5.03 10.30 10.19
N ASN A 110 4.05 11.10 10.59
CA ASN A 110 3.61 11.13 11.98
C ASN A 110 2.83 9.84 12.32
N GLU A 111 2.62 9.62 13.62
CA GLU A 111 1.89 8.48 14.16
C GLU A 111 0.56 8.22 13.44
N THR A 112 -0.29 9.25 13.29
CA THR A 112 -1.61 9.12 12.67
C THR A 112 -1.51 8.71 11.20
N SER A 113 -0.64 9.36 10.43
CA SER A 113 -0.42 9.08 9.02
C SER A 113 0.09 7.66 8.80
N LEU A 114 1.03 7.19 9.63
CA LEU A 114 1.53 5.81 9.58
C LEU A 114 0.41 4.80 9.88
N ILE A 115 -0.36 5.00 10.95
CA ILE A 115 -1.49 4.11 11.29
C ILE A 115 -2.48 4.00 10.13
N GLN A 116 -2.81 5.12 9.48
CA GLN A 116 -3.75 5.12 8.37
C GLN A 116 -3.19 4.43 7.12
N LEU A 117 -1.91 4.67 6.77
CA LEU A 117 -1.25 3.98 5.65
C LEU A 117 -1.23 2.47 5.90
N MET A 118 -0.82 2.05 7.09
CA MET A 118 -0.81 0.64 7.50
C MET A 118 -2.21 0.00 7.42
N GLY A 119 -3.24 0.76 7.77
CA GLY A 119 -4.64 0.34 7.70
C GLY A 119 -5.11 -0.04 6.29
N ARG A 120 -4.42 0.39 5.22
CA ARG A 120 -4.77 -0.01 3.84
C ARG A 120 -4.61 -1.51 3.59
N ALA A 121 -3.73 -2.19 4.31
CA ALA A 121 -3.57 -3.65 4.24
C ALA A 121 -4.60 -4.42 5.09
N ALA A 122 -5.36 -3.74 5.96
CA ALA A 122 -6.18 -4.40 6.99
C ALA A 122 -7.42 -5.13 6.44
N ARG A 123 -7.74 -4.95 5.15
CA ARG A 123 -8.90 -5.59 4.49
C ARG A 123 -8.58 -6.96 3.89
N ASN A 124 -7.31 -7.36 3.89
CA ASN A 124 -6.85 -8.64 3.37
C ASN A 124 -6.25 -9.48 4.50
N VAL A 125 -6.62 -10.76 4.59
CA VAL A 125 -6.11 -11.67 5.63
C VAL A 125 -4.60 -11.92 5.53
N LYS A 126 -4.03 -11.77 4.33
CA LYS A 126 -2.58 -11.82 4.09
C LYS A 126 -1.90 -10.47 4.25
N GLY A 127 -2.62 -9.45 4.70
CA GLY A 127 -2.14 -8.07 4.84
C GLY A 127 -0.81 -7.99 5.58
N LYS A 128 0.21 -7.47 4.91
CA LYS A 128 1.57 -7.25 5.40
C LYS A 128 1.94 -5.78 5.23
N ILE A 129 2.60 -5.23 6.24
CA ILE A 129 3.14 -3.88 6.23
C ILE A 129 4.67 -3.97 6.22
N ILE A 130 5.32 -3.18 5.37
CA ILE A 130 6.77 -3.01 5.35
C ILE A 130 7.09 -1.54 5.54
N LEU A 131 7.86 -1.22 6.59
CA LEU A 131 8.35 0.13 6.87
C LEU A 131 9.85 0.16 6.57
N TYR A 132 10.25 0.87 5.52
CA TYR A 132 11.65 1.04 5.18
C TYR A 132 12.20 2.28 5.89
N ALA A 133 13.06 2.05 6.87
CA ALA A 133 13.63 3.09 7.74
C ALA A 133 15.05 2.70 8.17
N ASP A 134 15.92 3.69 8.38
CA ASP A 134 17.20 3.48 9.07
C ASP A 134 17.01 3.48 10.58
N ASN A 135 16.09 4.31 11.09
CA ASN A 135 15.86 4.47 12.52
C ASN A 135 14.40 4.24 12.90
N ILE A 136 14.16 3.61 14.04
CA ILE A 136 12.81 3.51 14.62
C ILE A 136 12.49 4.83 15.33
N THR A 137 11.76 5.72 14.65
CA THR A 137 11.31 6.99 15.22
C THR A 137 10.23 6.79 16.29
N PRO A 138 9.97 7.78 17.16
CA PRO A 138 8.85 7.72 18.10
C PRO A 138 7.50 7.50 17.41
N SER A 139 7.31 8.12 16.24
CA SER A 139 6.11 7.95 15.40
C SER A 139 5.94 6.51 14.91
N ILE A 140 7.01 5.89 14.40
CA ILE A 140 7.01 4.46 14.00
C ILE A 140 6.69 3.58 15.21
N LYS A 141 7.37 3.79 16.33
CA LYS A 141 7.21 2.97 17.55
C LYS A 141 5.76 2.99 18.05
N LYS A 142 5.14 4.17 18.09
CA LYS A 142 3.74 4.33 18.51
C LYS A 142 2.78 3.69 17.51
N ALA A 143 2.97 3.90 16.20
CA ALA A 143 2.12 3.32 15.16
C ALA A 143 2.16 1.77 15.19
N ILE A 144 3.34 1.17 15.32
CA ILE A 144 3.50 -0.29 15.47
C ILE A 144 2.83 -0.79 16.74
N SER A 145 3.04 -0.10 17.87
CA SER A 145 2.43 -0.46 19.16
C SER A 145 0.91 -0.47 19.08
N GLU A 146 0.31 0.58 18.50
CA GLU A 146 -1.14 0.68 18.35
C GLU A 146 -1.70 -0.38 17.38
N ALA A 147 -1.02 -0.64 16.26
CA ALA A 147 -1.41 -1.71 15.34
C ALA A 147 -1.38 -3.09 16.01
N ASN A 148 -0.33 -3.38 16.78
CA ASN A 148 -0.21 -4.63 17.53
C ASN A 148 -1.28 -4.73 18.63
N ARG A 149 -1.54 -3.65 19.37
CA ARG A 149 -2.61 -3.61 20.38
C ARG A 149 -3.96 -3.96 19.77
N ARG A 150 -4.31 -3.34 18.63
CA ARG A 150 -5.55 -3.64 17.89
C ARG A 150 -5.61 -5.09 17.42
N ARG A 151 -4.51 -5.60 16.82
CA ARG A 151 -4.44 -6.99 16.35
C ARG A 151 -4.64 -7.99 17.49
N GLN A 152 -4.03 -7.76 18.64
CA GLN A 152 -4.19 -8.65 19.81
C GLN A 152 -5.64 -8.67 20.33
N ILE A 153 -6.31 -7.52 20.37
CA ILE A 153 -7.73 -7.45 20.74
C ILE A 153 -8.59 -8.24 19.73
N GLN A 154 -8.34 -8.05 18.43
CA GLN A 154 -9.05 -8.73 17.35
C GLN A 154 -8.85 -10.25 17.41
N LEU A 155 -7.62 -10.73 17.62
CA LEU A 155 -7.33 -12.16 17.72
C LEU A 155 -8.03 -12.80 18.92
N LYS A 156 -7.99 -12.15 20.09
CA LYS A 156 -8.70 -12.63 21.28
C LYS A 156 -10.20 -12.68 21.07
N TYR A 157 -10.77 -11.65 20.43
CA TYR A 157 -12.18 -11.63 20.10
C TYR A 157 -12.55 -12.76 19.12
N ASN A 158 -11.75 -12.95 18.07
CA ASN A 158 -11.98 -14.01 17.09
C ASN A 158 -11.92 -15.39 17.71
N GLN A 159 -10.93 -15.65 18.56
CA GLN A 159 -10.80 -16.92 19.28
C GLN A 159 -11.97 -17.16 20.23
N LYS A 160 -12.43 -16.13 20.94
CA LYS A 160 -13.57 -16.25 21.88
C LYS A 160 -14.90 -16.53 21.16
N ASN A 161 -15.04 -16.11 19.90
CA ASN A 161 -16.30 -16.18 19.15
C ASN A 161 -16.20 -17.13 17.93
N ASP A 162 -15.17 -17.97 17.86
CA ASP A 162 -14.93 -18.92 16.76
C ASP A 162 -14.96 -18.28 15.34
N ILE A 163 -14.44 -17.05 15.22
CA ILE A 163 -14.40 -16.32 13.96
C ILE A 163 -13.10 -16.64 13.21
N THR A 164 -13.23 -17.18 12.00
CA THR A 164 -12.11 -17.30 11.05
C THR A 164 -12.07 -16.06 10.16
N PRO A 165 -10.99 -15.25 10.17
CA PRO A 165 -10.88 -14.09 9.30
C PRO A 165 -10.97 -14.48 7.83
N GLN A 166 -11.75 -13.72 7.05
CA GLN A 166 -11.84 -13.84 5.60
C GLN A 166 -11.64 -12.46 4.97
N SER A 167 -10.98 -12.43 3.80
CA SER A 167 -10.82 -11.18 3.05
C SER A 167 -12.18 -10.72 2.53
N ILE A 168 -12.41 -9.41 2.58
CA ILE A 168 -13.63 -8.81 2.04
C ILE A 168 -13.64 -9.01 0.52
N LYS A 169 -14.73 -9.53 -0.04
CA LYS A 169 -14.97 -9.52 -1.48
C LYS A 169 -15.88 -8.35 -1.80
N LYS A 170 -15.43 -7.45 -2.67
CA LYS A 170 -16.19 -6.25 -3.07
C LYS A 170 -16.21 -6.16 -4.59
N GLU A 171 -17.37 -5.90 -5.16
CA GLU A 171 -17.49 -5.70 -6.61
C GLU A 171 -16.64 -4.51 -7.09
N ILE A 172 -16.13 -4.63 -8.31
CA ILE A 172 -15.45 -3.56 -9.02
C ILE A 172 -16.49 -2.93 -9.93
N VAL A 173 -16.96 -1.73 -9.56
CA VAL A 173 -17.98 -1.00 -10.33
C VAL A 173 -17.27 -0.10 -11.33
N ASP A 174 -17.62 -0.23 -12.61
CA ASP A 174 -17.19 0.72 -13.62
C ASP A 174 -17.95 2.03 -13.46
N LEU A 175 -17.20 3.11 -13.30
CA LEU A 175 -17.77 4.46 -13.28
C LEU A 175 -17.88 5.06 -14.69
N ILE A 176 -17.20 4.48 -15.69
CA ILE A 176 -17.15 4.97 -17.07
C ILE A 176 -18.49 4.73 -17.81
N GLU A 177 -19.19 3.62 -17.56
CA GLU A 177 -20.48 3.32 -18.23
C GLU A 177 -21.58 4.35 -17.93
N LYS A 178 -21.47 5.14 -16.85
CA LYS A 178 -22.50 6.13 -16.47
C LYS A 178 -22.48 7.41 -17.29
N GLU A 179 -21.40 7.72 -18.02
CA GLU A 179 -21.32 8.94 -18.84
C GLU A 179 -21.78 8.74 -20.29
N GLU A 180 -21.72 7.51 -20.83
CA GLU A 180 -22.26 7.19 -22.16
C GLU A 180 -23.78 6.97 -22.18
N LEU A 181 -24.42 6.96 -21.01
CA LEU A 181 -25.87 6.79 -20.82
C LEU A 181 -26.60 8.10 -20.46
N LYS A 182 -26.00 9.27 -20.73
CA LYS A 182 -26.65 10.58 -20.56
C LYS A 182 -26.70 11.41 -21.83
#